data_AF-A0A935BDZ0-F1
#
_entry.id   AF-A0A935BDZ0-F1
#
_cell.length_a   1.000
_cell.length_b   1.000
_cell.length_c   1.000
_cell.angle_alpha   90.00
_cell.angle_beta   90.00
_cell.angle_gamma   90.00
#
_symmetry.space_group_name_H-M   'P 1'
#
loop_
_entity.id
_entity.type
_entity.pdbx_description
1 polymer ?
#
loop_
_entity_poly.entity_id
_entity_poly.type
_entity_poly.pdbx_seq_one_letter_code
_entity_poly.pdbx_strand_id
1 'polypeptide(L)'
;MTKIEVNLSAEYGIMFLHDSKLRPTVPIDAGKEPIMHTATCVALCVLHYVDGDAKIILADGSYESKYREYFSGEIVCPSRSLSLTDPNDFAFASVPLKDGFAKVSLRMSEERNPDVVECVIHNMETF
;
A
#
# COMPACT_ATOMS: atom_id res chain seq x y z
N MET A 1 17.63 -5.76 3.82
CA MET A 1 16.64 -4.68 3.84
C MET A 1 16.49 -4.13 2.44
N THR A 2 15.43 -4.56 1.76
CA THR A 2 14.95 -4.03 0.49
C THR A 2 13.85 -3.02 0.77
N LYS A 3 13.93 -1.85 0.14
CA LYS A 3 12.88 -0.83 0.17
C LYS A 3 12.75 -0.11 -1.18
N ILE A 4 11.54 0.30 -1.50
CA ILE A 4 11.18 1.15 -2.62
C ILE A 4 10.49 2.38 -2.03
N GLU A 5 10.96 3.57 -2.39
CA GLU A 5 10.35 4.83 -1.97
C GLU A 5 9.69 5.48 -3.17
N VAL A 6 8.41 5.81 -3.03
CA VAL A 6 7.60 6.52 -4.01
C VAL A 6 7.19 7.85 -3.39
N ASN A 7 7.53 8.96 -4.04
CA ASN A 7 6.97 10.27 -3.72
C ASN A 7 5.97 10.60 -4.80
N LEU A 8 4.75 10.95 -4.42
CA LEU A 8 3.66 11.18 -5.36
C LEU A 8 2.73 12.28 -4.86
N SER A 9 2.14 13.02 -5.80
CA SER A 9 1.04 13.93 -5.52
C SER A 9 -0.28 13.18 -5.78
N ALA A 10 -0.97 12.75 -4.72
CA ALA A 10 -2.16 11.91 -4.85
C ALA A 10 -3.38 12.75 -5.23
N GLU A 11 -3.83 12.68 -6.49
CA GLU A 11 -4.95 13.48 -7.03
C GLU A 11 -6.22 13.36 -6.18
N TYR A 12 -6.50 12.15 -5.65
CA TYR A 12 -7.70 11.86 -4.88
C TYR A 12 -7.41 11.57 -3.40
N GLY A 13 -6.17 11.74 -2.94
CA GLY A 13 -5.77 11.44 -1.55
C GLY A 13 -5.97 9.98 -1.15
N ILE A 14 -5.99 9.05 -2.11
CA ILE A 14 -6.19 7.62 -1.87
C ILE A 14 -5.32 6.80 -2.81
N MET A 15 -4.78 5.69 -2.29
CA MET A 15 -3.97 4.73 -3.02
C MET A 15 -4.47 3.32 -2.75
N PHE A 16 -4.11 2.39 -3.63
CA PHE A 16 -4.50 0.98 -3.52
C PHE A 16 -3.28 0.06 -3.56
N LEU A 17 -3.34 -0.99 -2.73
CA LEU A 17 -2.47 -2.14 -2.80
C LEU A 17 -3.28 -3.34 -3.28
N HIS A 18 -2.87 -3.96 -4.37
CA HIS A 18 -3.51 -5.15 -4.92
C HIS A 18 -2.56 -5.96 -5.80
N ASP A 19 -2.99 -7.16 -6.20
CA ASP A 19 -2.27 -7.97 -7.17
C ASP A 19 -2.10 -7.24 -8.52
N SER A 20 -0.94 -7.39 -9.16
CA SER A 20 -0.61 -6.66 -10.39
C SER A 20 -1.37 -7.11 -11.64
N LYS A 21 -2.05 -8.27 -11.60
CA LYS A 21 -2.76 -8.85 -12.76
C LYS A 21 -4.23 -9.16 -12.48
N LEU A 22 -4.62 -9.28 -11.22
CA LEU A 22 -6.01 -9.49 -10.82
C LEU A 22 -6.69 -8.14 -10.62
N ARG A 23 -7.87 -7.98 -11.21
CA ARG A 23 -8.71 -6.82 -10.94
C ARG A 23 -9.13 -6.82 -9.46
N PRO A 24 -8.79 -5.77 -8.68
CA PRO A 24 -9.15 -5.73 -7.27
C PRO A 24 -10.66 -5.57 -7.09
N THR A 25 -11.18 -6.17 -6.02
CA THR A 25 -12.46 -5.76 -5.45
C THR A 25 -12.19 -4.58 -4.51
N VAL A 26 -12.41 -3.36 -5.00
CA VAL A 26 -12.24 -2.13 -4.20
C VAL A 26 -13.35 -2.05 -3.14
N PRO A 27 -13.05 -1.70 -1.88
CA PRO A 27 -14.08 -1.47 -0.86
C PRO A 27 -15.11 -0.41 -1.32
N ILE A 28 -16.41 -0.67 -1.14
CA ILE A 28 -17.49 0.24 -1.59
C ILE A 28 -17.35 1.63 -0.96
N ASP A 29 -16.80 1.69 0.24
CA ASP A 29 -16.66 2.90 1.04
C ASP A 29 -15.25 3.50 0.98
N ALA A 30 -14.40 3.11 0.02
CA ALA A 30 -13.01 3.58 -0.10
C ALA A 30 -12.88 5.11 0.09
N GLY A 31 -11.99 5.55 0.98
CA GLY A 31 -11.80 6.97 1.32
C GLY A 31 -12.69 7.51 2.45
N LYS A 32 -13.68 6.77 2.95
CA LYS A 32 -14.47 7.16 4.14
C LYS A 32 -13.74 6.93 5.46
N GLU A 33 -13.00 5.83 5.54
CA GLU A 33 -12.09 5.49 6.64
C GLU A 33 -10.65 5.50 6.11
N PRO A 34 -9.64 5.72 6.97
CA PRO A 34 -8.28 5.89 6.49
C PRO A 34 -7.69 4.64 5.85
N ILE A 35 -8.09 3.45 6.32
CA ILE A 35 -7.73 2.18 5.71
C ILE A 35 -8.99 1.33 5.61
N MET A 36 -9.25 0.80 4.42
CA MET A 36 -10.26 -0.23 4.18
C MET A 36 -9.67 -1.36 3.35
N HIS A 37 -10.22 -2.55 3.50
CA HIS A 37 -9.71 -3.70 2.79
C HIS A 37 -10.81 -4.66 2.38
N THR A 38 -10.53 -5.38 1.30
CA THR A 38 -11.17 -6.64 0.92
C THR A 38 -10.11 -7.73 0.90
N ALA A 39 -10.49 -8.96 0.56
CA ALA A 39 -9.52 -10.04 0.37
C ALA A 39 -8.51 -9.77 -0.75
N THR A 40 -8.79 -8.85 -1.68
CA THR A 40 -7.99 -8.63 -2.91
C THR A 40 -7.37 -7.23 -2.99
N CYS A 41 -7.66 -6.36 -2.03
CA CYS A 41 -7.27 -4.96 -2.11
C CYS A 41 -7.22 -4.33 -0.72
N VAL A 42 -6.23 -3.47 -0.50
CA VAL A 42 -6.24 -2.50 0.59
C VAL A 42 -6.28 -1.10 -0.02
N ALA A 43 -7.28 -0.33 0.35
CA ALA A 43 -7.40 1.09 0.04
C ALA A 43 -6.90 1.89 1.24
N LEU A 44 -6.01 2.85 1.02
CA LEU A 44 -5.40 3.67 2.07
C LEU A 44 -5.46 5.15 1.69
N CYS A 45 -5.87 5.99 2.63
CA CYS A 45 -5.84 7.44 2.48
C CYS A 45 -4.40 7.95 2.65
N VAL A 46 -4.06 9.00 1.92
CA VAL A 46 -2.78 9.70 1.95
C VAL A 46 -3.01 11.19 1.79
N LEU A 47 -1.97 12.00 2.03
CA LEU A 47 -2.03 13.45 1.81
C LEU A 47 -2.51 13.76 0.38
N HIS A 48 -3.51 14.63 0.27
CA HIS A 48 -4.10 15.04 -1.00
C HIS A 48 -3.16 16.02 -1.74
N TYR A 49 -3.16 16.00 -3.07
CA TYR A 49 -2.21 16.80 -3.87
C TYR A 49 -2.23 18.31 -3.59
N VAL A 50 -3.38 18.85 -3.14
CA VAL A 50 -3.52 20.28 -2.79
C VAL A 50 -2.80 20.64 -1.49
N ASP A 51 -2.58 19.64 -0.63
CA ASP A 51 -1.94 19.80 0.68
C ASP A 51 -0.45 19.43 0.62
N GLY A 52 -0.03 18.67 -0.39
CA GLY A 52 1.37 18.36 -0.66
C GLY A 52 1.58 16.99 -1.29
N ASP A 53 2.84 16.55 -1.29
CA ASP A 53 3.23 15.21 -1.75
C ASP A 53 3.16 14.21 -0.59
N ALA A 54 2.71 12.99 -0.90
CA ALA A 54 2.77 11.85 -0.01
C ALA A 54 4.00 10.97 -0.34
N LYS A 55 4.62 10.42 0.69
CA LYS A 55 5.69 9.43 0.58
C LYS A 55 5.17 8.05 0.96
N ILE A 56 5.29 7.09 0.04
CA ILE A 56 4.96 5.69 0.27
C ILE A 56 6.21 4.84 0.18
N ILE A 57 6.46 4.04 1.21
CA ILE A 57 7.60 3.13 1.32
C ILE A 57 7.07 1.70 1.26
N LEU A 58 7.46 0.94 0.25
CA LEU A 58 7.26 -0.51 0.21
C LEU A 58 8.55 -1.18 0.67
N ALA A 59 8.51 -1.95 1.75
CA ALA A 59 9.73 -2.53 2.32
C ALA A 59 9.54 -3.98 2.76
N ASP A 60 10.64 -4.75 2.83
CA ASP A 60 10.61 -6.12 3.33
C ASP A 60 10.40 -6.20 4.86
N GLY A 61 10.18 -7.41 5.38
CA GLY A 61 9.97 -7.64 6.82
C GLY A 61 11.15 -7.29 7.74
N SER A 62 12.34 -6.99 7.21
CA SER A 62 13.50 -6.51 7.99
C SER A 62 13.48 -5.00 8.22
N TYR A 63 12.53 -4.29 7.63
CA TYR A 63 12.41 -2.85 7.75
C TYR A 63 11.91 -2.42 9.14
N GLU A 64 12.75 -1.66 9.83
CA GLU A 64 12.40 -1.04 11.11
C GLU A 64 11.63 0.27 10.87
N SER A 65 10.35 0.25 11.24
CA SER A 65 9.49 1.43 11.19
C SER A 65 9.57 2.23 12.47
N LYS A 66 9.45 3.55 12.35
CA LYS A 66 9.30 4.49 13.48
C LYS A 66 7.84 4.90 13.72
N TYR A 67 6.91 4.45 12.89
CA TYR A 67 5.51 4.85 12.93
C TYR A 67 4.62 3.80 13.58
N ARG A 68 3.45 4.25 14.02
CA ARG A 68 2.42 3.38 14.58
C ARG A 68 1.82 2.52 13.47
N GLU A 69 1.59 1.25 13.78
CA GLU A 69 0.83 0.35 12.92
C GLU A 69 -0.67 0.61 13.05
N TYR A 70 -1.33 0.78 11.90
CA TYR A 70 -2.77 1.01 11.79
C TYR A 70 -3.50 -0.15 11.11
N PHE A 71 -2.77 -0.97 10.35
CA PHE A 71 -3.32 -2.14 9.68
C PHE A 71 -2.30 -3.27 9.60
N SER A 72 -2.77 -4.49 9.75
CA SER A 72 -2.06 -5.71 9.38
C SER A 72 -3.05 -6.69 8.78
N GLY A 73 -2.68 -7.31 7.66
CA GLY A 73 -3.58 -8.21 6.95
C GLY A 73 -2.94 -8.89 5.76
N GLU A 74 -3.78 -9.61 5.02
CA GLU A 74 -3.38 -10.36 3.83
C GLU A 74 -4.16 -9.90 2.61
N ILE A 75 -3.48 -9.89 1.46
CA ILE A 75 -4.04 -9.56 0.16
C ILE A 75 -3.83 -10.76 -0.76
N VAL A 76 -4.89 -11.30 -1.35
CA VAL A 76 -4.82 -12.38 -2.34
C VAL A 76 -4.09 -11.87 -3.58
N CYS A 77 -2.93 -12.46 -3.88
CA CYS A 77 -2.03 -12.04 -4.96
C CYS A 77 -1.54 -13.26 -5.78
N PRO A 78 -2.41 -13.91 -6.58
CA PRO A 78 -2.07 -15.12 -7.31
C PRO A 78 -0.96 -14.90 -8.36
N SER A 79 -0.74 -13.67 -8.82
CA SER A 79 0.36 -13.33 -9.72
C SER A 79 1.73 -13.31 -9.02
N ARG A 80 1.75 -13.39 -7.68
CA ARG A 80 2.92 -13.23 -6.81
C ARG A 80 3.58 -11.86 -6.97
N SER A 81 2.77 -10.84 -7.23
CA SER A 81 3.23 -9.47 -7.40
C SER A 81 2.20 -8.52 -6.81
N LEU A 82 2.62 -7.71 -5.83
CA LEU A 82 1.80 -6.66 -5.23
C LEU A 82 2.16 -5.32 -5.88
N SER A 83 1.15 -4.57 -6.31
CA SER A 83 1.29 -3.25 -6.91
C SER A 83 0.69 -2.17 -6.03
N LEU A 84 1.31 -0.99 -6.06
CA LEU A 84 0.78 0.26 -5.53
C LEU A 84 0.24 1.09 -6.69
N THR A 85 -1.06 1.40 -6.66
CA THR A 85 -1.77 2.11 -7.73
C THR A 85 -2.59 3.29 -7.21
N ASP A 86 -2.90 4.25 -8.09
CA ASP A 86 -3.91 5.28 -7.85
C ASP A 86 -5.32 4.78 -8.26
N PRO A 87 -6.38 5.60 -8.12
CA PRO A 87 -7.72 5.25 -8.62
C PRO A 87 -7.83 5.02 -10.13
N ASN A 88 -6.84 5.46 -10.91
CA ASN A 88 -6.80 5.28 -12.36
C ASN A 88 -6.03 4.02 -12.78
N ASP A 89 -5.64 3.16 -11.83
CA ASP A 89 -4.87 1.93 -12.05
C ASP A 89 -3.44 2.20 -12.58
N PHE A 90 -2.91 3.41 -12.39
CA PHE A 90 -1.51 3.69 -12.69
C PHE A 90 -0.61 3.07 -11.62
N ALA A 91 0.25 2.12 -12.01
CA ALA A 91 1.17 1.45 -11.10
C ALA A 91 2.43 2.28 -10.84
N PHE A 92 2.60 2.76 -9.60
CA PHE A 92 3.79 3.50 -9.17
C PHE A 92 4.96 2.58 -8.82
N ALA A 93 4.64 1.43 -8.21
CA ALA A 93 5.61 0.44 -7.82
C ALA A 93 4.97 -0.94 -7.85
N SER A 94 5.80 -1.96 -8.04
CA SER A 94 5.39 -3.36 -7.92
C SER A 94 6.52 -4.16 -7.30
N VAL A 95 6.17 -5.05 -6.38
CA VAL A 95 7.12 -5.89 -5.65
C VAL A 95 6.80 -7.36 -5.87
N PRO A 96 7.82 -8.19 -6.12
CA PRO A 96 7.65 -9.63 -6.19
C PRO A 96 7.40 -10.22 -4.79
N LEU A 97 6.58 -11.27 -4.74
CA LEU A 97 6.21 -11.98 -3.52
C LEU A 97 6.65 -13.45 -3.62
N LYS A 98 6.97 -14.04 -2.47
CA LYS A 98 7.28 -15.47 -2.38
C LYS A 98 6.04 -16.36 -2.54
N ASP A 99 4.88 -15.86 -2.13
CA ASP A 99 3.63 -16.61 -2.07
C ASP A 99 2.54 -16.01 -2.97
N GLY A 100 1.43 -16.74 -3.14
CA GLY A 100 0.23 -16.30 -3.85
C GLY A 100 -0.64 -15.29 -3.07
N PHE A 101 -0.08 -14.64 -2.06
CA PHE A 101 -0.71 -13.62 -1.23
C PHE A 101 0.38 -12.67 -0.71
N ALA A 102 0.04 -11.42 -0.43
CA ALA A 102 0.91 -10.48 0.26
C ALA A 102 0.51 -10.41 1.73
N LYS A 103 1.46 -10.62 2.64
CA LYS A 103 1.27 -10.36 4.07
C LYS A 103 1.82 -8.98 4.38
N VAL A 104 0.95 -8.03 4.71
CA VAL A 104 1.31 -6.60 4.81
C VAL A 104 0.98 -6.01 6.17
N SER A 105 1.78 -5.03 6.59
CA SER A 105 1.48 -4.13 7.69
C SER A 105 1.62 -2.69 7.21
N LEU A 106 0.60 -1.84 7.44
CA LEU A 106 0.66 -0.41 7.14
C LEU A 106 0.91 0.40 8.41
N ARG A 107 1.93 1.25 8.34
CA ARG A 107 2.34 2.16 9.42
C ARG A 107 2.38 3.57 8.86
N MET A 108 1.82 4.52 9.59
CA MET A 108 1.51 5.83 9.03
C MET A 108 1.92 6.94 9.99
N SER A 109 2.34 8.08 9.45
CA SER A 109 2.71 9.27 10.24
C SER A 109 1.54 9.79 11.08
N GLU A 110 0.33 9.72 10.54
CA GLU A 110 -0.92 10.02 11.21
C GLU A 110 -2.05 9.10 10.71
N GLU A 111 -3.19 9.15 11.38
CA GLU A 111 -4.28 8.20 11.13
C GLU A 111 -5.03 8.51 9.85
N ARG A 112 -5.37 9.79 9.57
CA ARG A 112 -6.34 10.14 8.51
C ARG A 112 -5.72 10.42 7.14
N ASN A 113 -4.82 11.40 7.07
CA ASN A 113 -4.23 11.87 5.81
C ASN A 113 -2.70 11.86 5.92
N PRO A 114 -2.08 10.69 6.08
CA PRO A 114 -0.64 10.61 6.29
C PRO A 114 0.14 11.15 5.09
N ASP A 115 1.13 11.99 5.39
CA ASP A 115 2.19 12.39 4.47
C ASP A 115 3.24 11.28 4.28
N VAL A 116 3.32 10.30 5.19
CA VAL A 116 4.19 9.14 5.09
C VAL A 116 3.44 7.85 5.42
N VAL A 117 3.47 6.90 4.47
CA VAL A 117 2.98 5.53 4.67
C VAL A 117 4.09 4.52 4.42
N GLU A 118 4.30 3.64 5.39
CA GLU A 118 5.23 2.51 5.33
C GLU A 118 4.43 1.21 5.24
N CYS A 119 4.50 0.56 4.08
CA CYS A 119 3.95 -0.77 3.83
C CYS A 119 5.07 -1.80 3.97
N VAL A 120 5.04 -2.55 5.08
CA VAL A 120 5.96 -3.65 5.34
C VAL A 120 5.36 -4.94 4.81
N ILE A 121 6.08 -5.60 3.91
CA ILE A 121 5.66 -6.77 3.15
C ILE A 121 6.50 -7.96 3.64
N HIS A 122 5.91 -8.77 4.51
CA HIS A 122 6.61 -9.80 5.28
C HIS A 122 7.13 -10.95 4.42
N ASN A 123 6.50 -11.18 3.27
CA ASN A 123 6.87 -12.22 2.31
C ASN A 123 7.32 -11.65 0.96
N MET A 124 7.88 -10.44 0.97
CA MET A 124 8.57 -9.86 -0.18
C MET A 124 9.73 -10.76 -0.64
N GLU A 125 9.86 -10.94 -1.95
CA GLU A 125 11.04 -11.59 -2.52
C GLU A 125 12.22 -10.62 -2.51
N THR A 126 13.32 -11.05 -1.90
CA THR A 126 14.56 -10.28 -1.75
C THR A 126 15.65 -10.98 -2.54
N PHE A 127 16.29 -10.27 -3.46
CA PHE A 127 17.41 -10.76 -4.27
C PHE A 127 18.75 -10.64 -3.52
#